data_AF-Q5GS86-F1
#
_entry.id   AF-Q5GS86-F1
#
_cell.length_a   1.000
_cell.length_b   1.000
_cell.length_c   1.000
_cell.angle_alpha   90.00
_cell.angle_beta   90.00
_cell.angle_gamma   90.00
#
_symmetry.space_group_name_H-M   'P 1'
#
loop_
_entity.id
_entity.type
_entity.pdbx_description
1 polymer ?
#
loop_
_entity_poly.entity_id
_entity_poly.type
_entity_poly.pdbx_seq_one_letter_code
_entity_poly.pdbx_strand_id
1 'polypeptide(L)' 'MGFLAKLHYNYKIKGTDIALYITARIGITGIKQSYKKFTDNDIFFAYQISSGINLPLSLKTSIFAGYRL' A
#
# COMPACT_ATOMS: atom_id res chain seq x y z
N MET A 1 -9.33 12.75 10.45
CA MET A 1 -9.65 11.31 10.52
C MET A 1 -10.04 10.86 9.13
N GLY A 2 -9.56 9.71 8.67
CA GLY A 2 -9.74 9.24 7.30
C GLY A 2 -9.86 7.71 7.23
N PHE A 3 -10.43 7.19 6.15
CA PHE A 3 -10.62 5.77 5.91
C PHE A 3 -9.81 5.34 4.69
N LEU A 4 -9.02 4.27 4.79
CA LEU A 4 -8.21 3.73 3.70
C LEU A 4 -8.52 2.24 3.52
N ALA A 5 -9.20 1.89 2.44
CA ALA A 5 -9.34 0.51 2.00
C ALA A 5 -8.03 0.04 1.36
N LYS A 6 -7.63 -1.21 1.66
CA LYS A 6 -6.44 -1.86 1.08
C LYS A 6 -6.84 -3.21 0.51
N LEU A 7 -6.65 -3.38 -0.80
CA LEU A 7 -6.64 -4.67 -1.46
C LEU A 7 -5.18 -5.12 -1.59
N HIS A 8 -4.87 -6.35 -1.17
CA HIS A 8 -3.53 -6.92 -1.30
C HIS A 8 -3.65 -8.36 -1.79
N TYR A 9 -3.02 -8.63 -2.93
CA TYR A 9 -3.03 -9.94 -3.56
C TYR A 9 -1.62 -10.48 -3.65
N ASN A 10 -1.44 -11.75 -3.26
CA ASN A 10 -0.20 -12.48 -3.32
C ASN A 10 -0.36 -13.68 -4.26
N TYR A 11 0.54 -13.80 -5.22
CA TYR A 11 0.61 -14.92 -6.14
C TYR A 11 1.92 -15.67 -5.94
N LYS A 12 1.83 -16.93 -5.49
CA LYS A 12 2.99 -17.80 -5.34
C LYS A 12 3.36 -18.42 -6.68
N ILE A 13 4.61 -18.24 -7.11
CA ILE A 13 5.12 -18.82 -8.36
C ILE A 13 5.28 -20.33 -8.16
N LYS A 14 4.62 -21.13 -9.02
CA LYS A 14 4.68 -22.60 -8.95
C LYS A 14 6.12 -23.10 -8.99
N GLY A 15 6.43 -24.08 -8.13
CA GLY A 15 7.77 -24.66 -8.04
C GLY A 15 8.80 -23.82 -7.28
N THR A 16 8.40 -22.69 -6.69
CA THR A 16 9.27 -21.86 -5.84
C THR A 16 8.51 -21.33 -4.63
N ASP A 17 9.22 -20.86 -3.61
CA ASP A 17 8.63 -20.13 -2.49
C ASP A 17 8.46 -18.62 -2.75
N ILE A 18 8.82 -18.17 -3.95
CA ILE A 18 8.73 -16.76 -4.35
C ILE A 18 7.27 -16.36 -4.56
N ALA A 19 6.89 -15.20 -4.01
CA ALA A 19 5.56 -14.64 -4.20
C ALA A 19 5.62 -13.25 -4.85
N LEU A 20 4.85 -13.06 -5.92
CA LEU A 20 4.55 -11.75 -6.47
C LEU A 20 3.41 -11.13 -5.66
N TYR A 21 3.48 -9.83 -5.41
CA TYR A 21 2.40 -9.12 -4.72
C TYR A 21 1.98 -7.86 -5.47
N ILE A 22 0.70 -7.56 -5.41
CA ILE A 22 0.13 -6.29 -5.83
C ILE A 22 -0.78 -5.76 -4.73
N THR A 23 -0.70 -4.45 -4.48
CA THR A 23 -1.52 -3.76 -3.51
C THR A 23 -2.16 -2.55 -4.17
N ALA A 24 -3.46 -2.39 -3.99
CA ALA A 24 -4.17 -1.17 -4.30
C ALA A 24 -4.76 -0.62 -3.00
N ARG A 25 -4.57 0.67 -2.75
CA ARG A 25 -5.18 1.38 -1.63
C ARG A 25 -5.98 2.54 -2.19
N ILE A 26 -7.16 2.74 -1.64
CA ILE A 26 -8.01 3.88 -1.94
C ILE A 26 -8.65 4.35 -0.65
N GLY A 27 -8.76 5.65 -0.47
CA GLY A 27 -9.33 6.17 0.74
C GLY A 27 -9.48 7.67 0.74
N ILE A 28 -9.97 8.11 1.88
CA ILE A 28 -10.27 9.49 2.15
C ILE A 28 -9.43 9.90 3.35
N THR A 29 -8.66 10.97 3.24
CA THR A 29 -7.89 11.53 4.35
C THR A 29 -8.37 12.95 4.65
N GLY A 30 -8.81 13.17 5.89
CA GLY A 30 -9.00 14.51 6.44
C GLY A 30 -7.73 14.92 7.16
N ILE A 31 -6.94 15.79 6.54
CA ILE A 31 -5.76 16.42 7.14
C ILE A 31 -6.17 17.76 7.75
N LYS A 32 -6.09 17.89 9.08
CA LYS A 32 -6.01 19.22 9.72
C LYS A 32 -4.62 19.77 9.46
N GLN A 33 -4.38 20.34 8.28
CA GLN A 33 -3.07 20.91 7.94
C GLN A 33 -3.04 22.39 8.37
N SER A 34 -2.26 22.68 9.43
CA SER A 34 -2.15 23.99 10.06
C SER A 34 -1.21 24.96 9.30
N TYR A 35 -1.31 25.05 7.97
CA TYR A 35 -0.58 26.05 7.19
C TYR A 35 -1.53 26.70 6.18
N LYS A 36 -1.89 27.95 6.49
CA LYS A 36 -2.68 28.89 5.68
C LYS A 36 -4.08 28.41 5.27
N LYS A 37 -5.07 28.80 6.09
CA LYS A 37 -6.44 29.20 5.71
C LYS A 37 -7.06 28.36 4.59
N PHE A 38 -7.11 27.05 4.79
CA PHE A 38 -8.01 26.17 4.06
C PHE A 38 -9.21 25.87 4.97
N THR A 39 -10.39 26.03 4.38
CA THR A 39 -11.70 25.95 5.03
C THR A 39 -11.89 24.58 5.69
N ASP A 40 -12.63 24.54 6.81
CA ASP A 40 -12.69 23.48 7.83
C ASP A 40 -13.17 22.07 7.38
N ASN A 41 -13.25 21.76 6.08
CA ASN A 41 -13.84 20.52 5.53
C ASN A 41 -13.10 19.93 4.31
N ASP A 42 -11.78 20.12 4.19
CA ASP A 42 -11.06 19.56 3.04
C ASP A 42 -10.86 18.03 3.17
N ILE A 43 -11.73 17.32 2.47
CA ILE A 43 -11.73 15.86 2.31
C ILE A 43 -10.88 15.53 1.07
N PHE A 44 -9.74 14.86 1.25
CA PHE A 44 -8.87 14.47 0.14
C PHE A 44 -9.03 13.00 -0.21
N PHE A 45 -9.09 12.68 -1.50
CA PHE A 45 -8.99 11.30 -1.98
C PHE A 45 -7.52 10.91 -2.13
N ALA A 46 -7.14 9.81 -1.49
CA ALA A 46 -5.81 9.23 -1.59
C ALA A 46 -5.93 7.86 -2.27
N TYR A 47 -5.08 7.62 -3.28
CA TYR A 47 -4.89 6.31 -3.87
C TYR A 47 -3.40 5.95 -3.84
N GLN A 48 -3.11 4.66 -3.83
CA GLN A 48 -1.75 4.15 -3.91
C GLN A 48 -1.77 2.78 -4.56
N ILE A 49 -0.87 2.56 -5.51
CA ILE A 49 -0.70 1.25 -6.15
C ILE A 49 0.74 0.83 -5.92
N SER A 50 0.96 -0.41 -5.50
CA SER A 50 2.31 -0.94 -5.36
C SER A 50 2.37 -2.38 -5.82
N SER A 51 3.46 -2.76 -6.45
CA SER A 51 3.73 -4.13 -6.86
C SER A 51 5.14 -4.53 -6.46
N GLY A 52 5.36 -5.83 -6.27
CA GLY A 52 6.68 -6.32 -5.92
C GLY A 52 6.78 -7.83 -5.82
N ILE A 53 7.93 -8.27 -5.34
CA ILE A 53 8.30 -9.65 -5.07
C ILE A 53 8.64 -9.82 -3.60
N ASN A 54 8.25 -10.97 -3.06
CA ASN A 54 8.65 -11.50 -1.76
C ASN A 54 9.49 -12.74 -2.02
N LEU A 55 10.75 -12.69 -1.59
CA LEU A 55 11.72 -13.77 -1.67
C LEU A 55 12.00 -14.29 -0.26
N PRO A 56 11.34 -15.39 0.17
CA PRO A 56 11.62 -15.99 1.47
C PRO A 56 13.01 -16.62 1.49
N LEU A 57 13.84 -16.21 2.45
CA LEU A 57 15.15 -16.79 2.75
C LEU A 57 15.06 -17.91 3.79
N SER A 58 14.07 -17.83 4.68
CA SER A 58 13.78 -18.83 5.71
C SER A 58 12.30 -18.77 6.11
N LEU A 59 11.87 -19.66 7.02
CA LEU A 59 10.55 -19.60 7.65
C LEU A 59 10.22 -18.26 8.32
N LYS A 60 11.23 -17.47 8.70
CA LYS A 60 11.07 -16.21 9.45
C LYS A 60 11.62 -14.98 8.73
N THR A 61 12.34 -15.16 7.62
CA THR A 61 13.06 -14.08 6.96
C THR A 61 12.71 -14.03 5.48
N SER A 62 12.33 -12.85 5.02
CA SER A 62 11.97 -12.59 3.62
C SER A 62 12.61 -11.28 3.16
N ILE A 63 13.06 -11.25 1.92
CA ILE A 63 13.45 -10.02 1.21
C ILE A 63 12.26 -9.56 0.39
N PHE A 64 11.94 -8.27 0.46
CA PHE A 64 10.89 -7.65 -0.34
C PHE A 64 11.52 -6.61 -1.26
N ALA A 65 11.14 -6.62 -2.53
CA ALA A 65 11.52 -5.59 -3.49
C ALA A 65 10.28 -5.21 -4.31
N GLY A 66 10.12 -3.93 -4.65
CA GLY A 66 8.95 -3.48 -5.38
C GLY A 66 8.91 -1.99 -5.64
N TYR A 67 7.90 -1.58 -6.40
CA TYR A 67 7.64 -0.19 -6.75
C TYR A 67 6.31 0.26 -6.15
N ARG A 68 6.22 1.55 -5.84
CA ARG A 68 5.02 2.20 -5.32
C ARG A 68 4.77 3.49 -6.08
N LEU A 69 3.55 3.63 -6.56
CA LEU A 69 3.00 4.80 -7.24
C LEU A 69 1.94 5.46 -6.36
#